data_AF-A0A822F9D5-F1
#
_entry.id   AF-A0A822F9D5-F1
#
_cell.length_a   1.000
_cell.length_b   1.000
_cell.length_c   1.000
_cell.angle_alpha   90.00
_cell.angle_beta   90.00
_cell.angle_gamma   90.00
#
_symmetry.space_group_name_H-M   'P 1'
#
loop_
_entity.id
_entity.type
_entity.pdbx_description
1 polymer ?
#
loop_
_entity_poly.entity_id
_entity_poly.type
_entity_poly.pdbx_seq_one_letter_code
_entity_poly.pdbx_strand_id
1 'polypeptide(L)'
;TGWPDFSVVEPQKLLDLIQTINKHEQNQFISARKSKDPVLVPIVVHCSAGVGRTGTYIAVDTIMRSIDREQNNLLTMQLDVMGIVYQLRQDRGKMVQTKDQYLL
;
A
#
# COMPACT_ATOMS: atom_id res chain seq x y z
N THR A 1 -8.69 10.25 12.51
CA THR A 1 -9.05 8.82 12.62
C THR A 1 -10.44 8.62 12.03
N GLY A 2 -10.55 8.13 10.80
CA GLY A 2 -11.82 8.17 10.04
C GLY A 2 -12.13 6.94 9.17
N TRP A 3 -11.48 5.79 9.42
CA TRP A 3 -11.68 4.57 8.65
C TRP A 3 -12.13 3.41 9.56
N PRO A 4 -13.44 3.12 9.67
CA PRO A 4 -13.97 1.94 10.35
C PRO A 4 -13.53 0.60 9.72
N ASP A 5 -13.43 -0.47 10.52
CA ASP A 5 -12.80 -1.75 10.13
C ASP A 5 -13.47 -2.50 8.97
N PHE A 6 -14.79 -2.37 8.85
CA PHE A 6 -15.60 -3.05 7.82
C PHE A 6 -16.15 -2.08 6.78
N SER A 7 -15.71 -0.82 6.81
CA SER A 7 -16.08 0.17 5.81
C SER A 7 -14.92 0.43 4.85
N VAL A 8 -15.24 1.22 3.83
CA VAL A 8 -14.26 1.86 2.97
C VAL A 8 -13.89 3.24 3.51
N VAL A 9 -12.70 3.71 3.14
CA VAL A 9 -12.30 5.11 3.28
C VAL A 9 -12.57 5.83 1.96
N GLU A 10 -12.75 7.15 2.00
CA GLU A 10 -12.74 7.92 0.75
C GLU A 10 -11.40 7.72 0.01
N PRO A 11 -11.41 7.40 -1.29
CA PRO A 11 -10.19 7.11 -2.05
C PRO A 11 -9.12 8.20 -1.91
N GLN A 12 -9.52 9.48 -1.95
CA GLN A 12 -8.58 10.59 -1.84
C GLN A 12 -7.83 10.59 -0.50
N LYS A 13 -8.50 10.29 0.61
CA LYS A 13 -7.84 10.22 1.93
C LYS A 13 -6.82 9.08 2.01
N LEU A 14 -7.06 7.97 1.31
CA LEU A 14 -6.10 6.88 1.20
C LEU A 14 -4.89 7.29 0.34
N LEU A 15 -5.14 7.94 -0.79
CA LEU A 15 -4.07 8.46 -1.66
C LEU A 15 -3.21 9.49 -0.92
N ASP A 16 -3.82 10.42 -0.19
CA ASP A 16 -3.10 11.41 0.61
C ASP A 16 -2.22 10.75 1.68
N LEU A 17 -2.72 9.68 2.32
CA LEU A 17 -1.97 8.89 3.29
C LEU A 17 -0.77 8.19 2.63
N ILE A 18 -0.99 7.52 1.49
CA ILE A 18 0.06 6.84 0.72
C ILE A 18 1.14 7.85 0.30
N GLN A 19 0.76 8.99 -0.26
CA GLN A 19 1.69 10.04 -0.67
C GLN A 19 2.50 10.58 0.52
N THR A 20 1.85 10.78 1.67
CA THR A 20 2.51 11.23 2.90
C THR A 20 3.54 10.21 3.38
N ILE A 21 3.19 8.91 3.38
CA ILE A 21 4.08 7.82 3.79
C ILE A 21 5.25 7.68 2.80
N ASN A 22 4.98 7.68 1.49
CA ASN A 22 6.02 7.54 0.46
C ASN A 22 7.03 8.69 0.52
N LYS A 23 6.57 9.93 0.78
CA LYS A 23 7.47 11.07 1.00
C LYS A 23 8.35 10.88 2.25
N HIS A 24 7.78 10.35 3.33
CA HIS A 24 8.54 10.07 4.55
C HIS A 24 9.57 8.95 4.35
N GLU A 25 9.20 7.86 3.66
CA GLU A 25 10.10 6.76 3.32
C GLU A 25 11.28 7.23 2.47
N GLN A 26 11.04 8.07 1.45
CA GLN A 26 12.11 8.65 0.63
C GLN A 26 13.10 9.48 1.47
N ASN A 27 12.61 10.29 2.40
CA ASN A 27 13.45 11.07 3.28
C ASN A 27 14.31 10.18 4.19
N GLN A 28 13.73 9.10 4.71
CA GLN A 28 14.46 8.12 5.51
C GLN A 28 15.50 7.38 4.67
N PHE A 29 15.17 6.98 3.44
CA PHE A 29 16.09 6.32 2.53
C PHE A 29 17.30 7.19 2.18
N ILE A 30 17.07 8.47 1.87
CA ILE A 30 18.15 9.44 1.60
C ILE A 30 19.03 9.62 2.83
N SER A 31 18.43 9.69 4.02
CA SER A 31 19.15 9.84 5.28
C SER A 31 19.99 8.59 5.61
N ALA A 32 19.42 7.39 5.44
CA ALA A 32 20.10 6.12 5.67
C ALA A 32 21.32 5.95 4.74
N ARG A 33 21.20 6.30 3.46
CA ARG A 33 22.32 6.24 2.49
C ARG A 33 23.48 7.19 2.81
N LYS A 34 23.27 8.22 3.64
CA LYS A 34 24.36 9.10 4.11
C LYS A 34 25.11 8.54 5.31
N SER A 35 24.58 7.50 5.96
CA SER A 35 25.24 6.83 7.09
C SER A 35 26.30 5.84 6.61
N LYS A 36 27.29 5.54 7.46
CA LYS A 36 28.33 4.54 7.18
C LYS A 36 27.79 3.11 7.10
N ASP A 37 26.64 2.84 7.73
CA ASP A 37 26.00 1.53 7.77
C ASP A 37 24.48 1.72 7.48
N PRO A 38 24.09 1.75 6.20
CA PRO A 38 22.71 2.06 5.81
C PRO A 38 21.77 0.91 6.16
N VAL A 39 21.01 1.08 7.25
CA VAL A 39 19.92 0.15 7.62
C VAL A 39 18.60 0.69 7.06
N LEU A 40 17.94 -0.12 6.22
CA LEU A 40 16.56 0.13 5.80
C LEU A 40 15.63 -0.66 6.69
N VAL A 41 14.67 0.03 7.30
CA VAL A 41 13.70 -0.57 8.22
C VAL A 41 12.33 -0.61 7.52
N PRO A 42 11.62 -1.75 7.55
CA PRO A 42 10.31 -1.84 6.92
C PRO A 42 9.27 -0.98 7.65
N ILE A 43 8.29 -0.49 6.90
CA ILE A 43 7.15 0.23 7.46
C ILE A 43 6.19 -0.78 8.08
N VAL A 44 5.87 -0.58 9.36
CA VAL A 44 4.86 -1.39 10.06
C VAL A 44 3.48 -0.85 9.76
N VAL A 45 2.65 -1.65 9.09
CA VAL A 45 1.25 -1.32 8.81
C VAL A 45 0.34 -2.23 9.65
N HIS A 46 -0.57 -1.64 10.43
CA HIS A 46 -1.54 -2.41 11.21
C HIS A 46 -2.93 -1.77 11.16
N CYS A 47 -3.93 -2.57 11.53
CA CYS A 47 -5.28 -2.11 11.82
C CYS A 47 -5.75 -2.78 13.12
N SER A 48 -6.91 -3.43 13.15
CA SER A 48 -7.33 -4.29 14.26
C SER A 48 -6.69 -5.69 14.13
N ALA A 49 -7.22 -6.55 13.25
CA ALA A 49 -6.65 -7.88 12.98
C ALA A 49 -5.42 -7.86 12.06
N GLY A 50 -5.06 -6.70 11.52
CA GLY A 50 -3.93 -6.53 10.60
C GLY A 50 -4.15 -7.20 9.25
N VAL A 51 -5.39 -7.24 8.73
CA VAL A 51 -5.68 -7.87 7.43
C VAL A 51 -6.66 -7.13 6.51
N GLY A 52 -7.70 -6.46 7.04
CA GLY A 52 -8.68 -5.72 6.23
C GLY A 52 -8.09 -4.43 5.66
N ARG A 53 -8.16 -3.36 6.45
CA ARG A 53 -7.57 -2.03 6.10
C ARG A 53 -6.07 -2.12 5.79
N THR A 54 -5.33 -2.97 6.52
CA THR A 54 -3.92 -3.26 6.25
C THR A 54 -3.74 -3.84 4.84
N GLY A 55 -4.55 -4.83 4.45
CA GLY A 55 -4.48 -5.40 3.11
C GLY A 55 -4.89 -4.41 2.03
N THR A 56 -5.94 -3.61 2.27
CA THR A 56 -6.36 -2.57 1.33
C THR A 56 -5.26 -1.53 1.12
N TYR A 57 -4.65 -1.04 2.21
CA TYR A 57 -3.53 -0.09 2.11
C TYR A 57 -2.37 -0.68 1.30
N ILE A 58 -1.91 -1.89 1.62
CA ILE A 58 -0.75 -2.50 0.96
C ILE A 58 -1.07 -2.78 -0.53
N ALA A 59 -2.28 -3.25 -0.85
CA ALA A 59 -2.68 -3.47 -2.23
C ALA A 59 -2.66 -2.18 -3.05
N VAL A 60 -3.27 -1.10 -2.53
CA VAL A 60 -3.31 0.19 -3.21
C VAL A 60 -1.91 0.79 -3.33
N ASP A 61 -1.08 0.77 -2.28
CA ASP A 61 0.30 1.24 -2.36
C ASP A 61 1.13 0.45 -3.40
N THR A 62 0.92 -0.87 -3.48
CA THR A 62 1.56 -1.72 -4.51
C THR A 62 1.17 -1.29 -5.92
N ILE A 63 -0.11 -0.99 -6.15
CA ILE A 63 -0.63 -0.50 -7.43
C ILE A 63 -0.04 0.88 -7.75
N MET A 64 -0.07 1.82 -6.79
CA MET A 64 0.46 3.17 -6.96
C MET A 64 1.95 3.14 -7.32
N ARG A 65 2.75 2.33 -6.63
CA ARG A 65 4.18 2.14 -6.95
C ARG A 65 4.41 1.48 -8.32
N SER A 66 3.46 0.70 -8.82
CA SER A 66 3.54 0.10 -10.15
C SER A 66 3.24 1.15 -11.22
N ILE A 67 2.23 2.00 -11.00
CA ILE A 67 1.90 3.15 -11.85
C ILE A 67 3.09 4.12 -11.93
N ASP A 68 3.72 4.43 -10.80
CA ASP A 68 4.89 5.31 -10.75
C ASP A 68 6.10 4.76 -11.53
N ARG A 69 6.26 3.43 -11.62
CA ARG A 69 7.32 2.80 -12.42
C ARG A 69 7.01 2.80 -13.91
N GLU A 70 5.75 2.65 -14.27
CA GLU A 70 5.27 2.53 -15.66
C GLU A 70 4.75 3.87 -16.22
N GLN A 71 5.19 5.02 -15.69
CA GLN A 71 4.69 6.36 -16.11
C GLN A 71 4.72 6.61 -17.62
N ASN A 72 5.68 6.02 -18.35
CA ASN A 72 5.79 6.15 -19.80
C ASN A 72 4.92 5.16 -20.59
N ASN A 73 4.30 4.18 -19.92
CA ASN A 73 3.56 3.07 -20.51
C ASN A 73 2.14 2.92 -19.94
N LEU A 74 1.57 3.97 -19.33
CA LEU A 74 0.26 3.89 -18.65
C LEU A 74 -0.87 3.38 -19.56
N LEU A 75 -0.79 3.64 -20.88
CA LEU A 75 -1.78 3.20 -21.86
C LEU A 75 -1.75 1.69 -22.15
N THR A 76 -0.62 1.02 -21.89
CA THR A 76 -0.43 -0.41 -22.12
C THR A 76 -0.25 -1.21 -20.84
N MET A 77 -0.20 -0.52 -19.69
CA MET A 77 -0.05 -1.13 -18.37
C MET A 77 -1.23 -2.06 -18.07
N GLN A 78 -0.91 -3.31 -17.70
CA GLN A 78 -1.90 -4.25 -17.20
C GLN A 78 -1.83 -4.31 -15.67
N LEU A 79 -2.96 -4.07 -15.01
CA LEU A 79 -3.10 -4.15 -13.57
C LEU A 79 -3.93 -5.39 -13.21
N ASP A 80 -3.30 -6.36 -12.54
CA ASP A 80 -3.97 -7.54 -12.00
C ASP A 80 -4.21 -7.38 -10.49
N VAL A 81 -5.31 -6.70 -10.14
CA VAL A 81 -5.71 -6.50 -8.74
C VAL A 81 -5.97 -7.83 -8.04
N MET A 82 -6.51 -8.83 -8.77
CA MET A 82 -6.78 -10.15 -8.20
C MET A 82 -5.47 -10.85 -7.85
N GLY A 83 -4.50 -10.85 -8.75
CA GLY A 83 -3.17 -11.40 -8.53
C GLY A 83 -2.44 -10.75 -7.36
N ILE A 84 -2.55 -9.42 -7.21
CA ILE A 84 -2.00 -8.68 -6.07
C ILE A 84 -2.64 -9.16 -4.76
N VAL A 85 -3.98 -9.17 -4.68
CA VAL A 85 -4.69 -9.61 -3.46
C VAL A 85 -4.45 -11.09 -3.17
N TYR A 86 -4.35 -11.93 -4.21
CA TYR A 86 -3.99 -13.32 -4.08
C TYR A 86 -2.60 -13.48 -3.44
N GLN A 87 -1.59 -12.76 -3.93
CA GLN A 87 -0.24 -12.80 -3.38
C GLN A 87 -0.20 -12.30 -1.94
N LEU A 88 -0.89 -11.19 -1.62
CA LEU A 88 -1.00 -10.70 -0.24
C LEU A 88 -1.60 -11.75 0.69
N ARG A 89 -2.57 -12.55 0.20
CA ARG A 89 -3.18 -13.64 0.97
C ARG A 89 -2.26 -14.85 1.14
N GLN A 90 -1.30 -15.07 0.23
CA GLN A 90 -0.24 -16.06 0.42
C GLN A 90 0.74 -15.62 1.51
N ASP A 91 1.12 -14.34 1.52
CA ASP A 91 2.06 -13.80 2.50
C ASP A 91 1.43 -13.67 3.90
N ARG A 92 0.15 -13.27 3.96
CA ARG A 92 -0.66 -13.22 5.19
C ARG A 92 -2.12 -13.57 4.88
N GLY A 93 -2.62 -14.65 5.47
CA GLY A 93 -4.00 -15.07 5.24
C GLY A 93 -5.04 -13.97 5.52
N LYS A 94 -6.11 -13.94 4.73
CA LYS A 94 -7.30 -13.04 4.88
C LYS A 94 -7.05 -11.56 4.56
N MET A 95 -5.96 -11.20 3.89
CA MET A 95 -5.74 -9.82 3.42
C MET A 95 -6.87 -9.36 2.49
N VAL A 96 -7.33 -8.11 2.68
CA VAL A 96 -8.54 -7.53 2.06
C VAL A 96 -9.78 -8.36 2.41
N GLN A 97 -10.51 -7.95 3.44
CA GLN A 97 -11.53 -8.80 4.09
C GLN A 97 -12.92 -8.71 3.48
N THR A 98 -13.33 -7.54 3.01
CA THR A 98 -14.70 -7.32 2.51
C THR A 98 -14.71 -7.05 1.02
N LYS A 99 -15.87 -7.31 0.38
CA LYS A 99 -16.10 -6.96 -1.01
C LYS A 99 -15.91 -5.46 -1.24
N ASP A 100 -16.40 -4.63 -0.33
CA ASP A 100 -16.30 -3.17 -0.44
C ASP A 100 -14.84 -2.71 -0.38
N GLN A 101 -13.99 -3.35 0.44
CA GLN A 101 -12.55 -3.09 0.47
C GLN A 101 -11.83 -3.48 -0.82
N TYR A 102 -12.36 -4.46 -1.57
CA TYR A 102 -11.82 -4.89 -2.86
C TYR A 102 -12.28 -4.00 -4.01
N LEU A 103 -13.47 -3.38 -3.89
CA LEU A 103 -14.06 -2.49 -4.88
C LEU A 103 -13.73 -1.00 -4.67
N LEU A 104 -12.98 -0.68 -3.61
CA LEU A 104 -12.46 0.67 -3.34
C LEU A 104 -11.61 1.17 -4.51
#